data_AF-K4RAH6-F1
#
_entry.id   AF-K4RAH6-F1
#
_cell.length_a   1.000
_cell.length_b   1.000
_cell.length_c   1.000
_cell.angle_alpha   90.00
_cell.angle_beta   90.00
_cell.angle_gamma   90.00
#
_symmetry.space_group_name_H-M   'P 1'
#
loop_
_entity.id
_entity.type
_entity.pdbx_description
1 polymer ?
#
loop_
_entity_poly.entity_id
_entity_poly.type
_entity_poly.pdbx_seq_one_letter_code
_entity_poly.pdbx_strand_id
1 'polypeptide(L)' 'MTARTETGSPQEPPNSSAFGRCAWHQGNAWGVRLIRTQDEGSAFGGSGLFACLPCRRAYDLTPLADR' A
#
# COMPACT_ATOMS: atom_id res chain seq x y z
N MET A 1 -19.33 4.55 42.40
CA MET A 1 -19.85 5.53 41.41
C MET A 1 -18.72 6.51 41.17
N THR A 2 -17.99 6.56 40.06
CA THR A 2 -18.22 6.11 38.68
C THR A 2 -16.86 5.93 37.98
N ALA A 3 -16.84 5.01 37.01
CA ALA A 3 -15.70 4.68 36.16
C ALA A 3 -15.23 5.85 35.28
N ARG A 4 -13.94 5.85 34.95
CA ARG A 4 -13.44 6.33 33.66
C ARG A 4 -12.52 5.25 33.12
N THR A 5 -13.15 4.29 32.45
CA THR A 5 -12.52 3.50 31.41
C THR A 5 -11.78 4.44 30.48
N GLU A 6 -10.46 4.37 30.54
CA GLU A 6 -9.55 4.76 29.47
C GLU A 6 -9.97 4.03 28.20
N THR A 7 -10.89 4.62 27.45
CA THR A 7 -11.09 4.33 26.04
C THR A 7 -9.87 4.88 25.32
N GLY A 8 -8.75 4.14 25.39
CA GLY A 8 -7.77 4.20 24.34
C GLY A 8 -8.48 3.80 23.06
N SER A 9 -8.75 4.76 22.18
CA SER A 9 -9.08 4.48 20.78
C SER A 9 -8.17 3.35 20.28
N PRO A 10 -8.66 2.41 19.45
CA PRO A 10 -7.78 1.44 18.81
C PRO A 10 -6.65 2.24 18.17
N GLN A 11 -5.44 2.13 18.72
CA GLN A 11 -4.27 2.71 18.12
C GLN A 11 -4.08 1.94 16.82
N GLU A 12 -4.65 2.48 15.74
CA GLU A 12 -4.30 2.04 14.39
C GLU A 12 -2.77 2.05 14.35
N PRO A 13 -2.12 0.90 14.13
CA PRO A 13 -0.68 0.82 14.23
C PRO A 13 -0.11 1.90 13.30
N PRO A 14 0.90 2.69 13.72
CA PRO A 14 1.39 3.87 12.99
C PRO A 14 1.98 3.54 11.59
N ASN A 15 1.84 2.30 11.14
CA ASN A 15 2.40 1.75 9.94
C ASN A 15 1.31 0.92 9.23
N SER A 16 0.27 1.56 8.70
CA SER A 16 -0.52 1.02 7.58
C SER A 16 0.36 0.94 6.31
N SER A 17 1.51 0.27 6.45
CA SER A 17 2.35 -0.17 5.36
C SER A 17 1.61 -1.32 4.71
N ALA A 18 0.89 -1.00 3.62
CA ALA A 18 0.22 -2.02 2.83
C ALA A 18 1.23 -3.12 2.47
N PHE A 19 0.88 -4.35 2.80
CA PHE A 19 1.63 -5.53 2.39
C PHE A 19 1.05 -6.02 1.06
N GLY A 20 1.92 -6.30 0.10
CA GLY A 20 1.48 -6.77 -1.21
C GLY A 20 2.65 -7.12 -2.11
N ARG A 21 2.31 -7.51 -3.34
CA ARG A 21 3.31 -7.86 -4.35
C ARG A 21 3.76 -6.60 -5.09
N CYS A 22 5.07 -6.37 -5.14
CA CYS A 22 5.64 -5.31 -5.96
C CYS A 22 5.84 -5.83 -7.39
N ALA A 23 5.32 -5.11 -8.37
CA ALA A 23 5.37 -5.50 -9.78
C ALA A 23 6.77 -5.38 -10.41
N TRP A 24 7.66 -4.54 -9.84
CA TRP A 24 8.99 -4.27 -10.40
C TRP A 24 9.99 -5.39 -10.11
N HIS A 25 10.07 -5.83 -8.85
CA HIS A 25 10.95 -6.95 -8.46
C HIS A 25 10.20 -8.29 -8.35
N GLN A 26 8.89 -8.27 -8.62
CA GLN A 26 7.98 -9.41 -8.60
C GLN A 26 7.89 -10.19 -7.27
N GLY A 27 8.39 -9.63 -6.17
CA GLY A 27 8.33 -10.19 -4.81
C GLY A 27 7.38 -9.45 -3.87
N ASN A 28 7.03 -10.11 -2.77
CA ASN A 28 6.23 -9.53 -1.70
C ASN A 28 7.04 -8.53 -0.88
N ALA A 29 6.42 -7.41 -0.50
CA ALA A 29 7.05 -6.36 0.27
C ALA A 29 6.03 -5.61 1.13
N TRP A 30 6.54 -4.97 2.18
CA TRP A 30 5.80 -4.03 3.00
C TRP A 30 5.93 -2.61 2.44
N GLY A 31 4.92 -1.78 2.70
CA GLY A 31 4.90 -0.39 2.23
C GLY A 31 4.78 -0.28 0.72
N VAL A 32 4.10 -1.25 0.10
CA VAL A 32 3.76 -1.16 -1.32
C VAL A 32 2.72 -0.08 -1.52
N ARG A 33 2.88 0.72 -2.58
CA ARG A 33 1.94 1.78 -2.97
C ARG A 33 1.53 1.56 -4.41
N LEU A 34 0.26 1.85 -4.72
CA LEU A 34 -0.26 1.78 -6.07
C LEU A 34 0.45 2.84 -6.92
N ILE A 35 1.05 2.45 -8.03
CA ILE A 35 1.72 3.34 -8.99
C ILE A 35 0.80 3.64 -10.17
N ARG A 36 0.10 2.62 -10.66
CA ARG A 36 -0.81 2.73 -11.81
C ARG A 36 -1.93 1.71 -11.67
N THR A 37 -3.17 2.11 -11.92
CA THR A 37 -4.27 1.18 -12.19
C THR A 37 -4.08 0.60 -13.59
N GLN A 38 -4.00 -0.73 -13.71
CA GLN A 38 -4.14 -1.36 -15.02
C GLN A 38 -5.64 -1.57 -15.26
N ASP A 39 -6.26 -0.55 -15.82
CA ASP A 39 -7.57 -0.63 -16.44
C ASP A 39 -7.30 -0.67 -17.95
N GLU A 40 -7.54 -1.82 -18.57
CA GLU A 40 -7.82 -2.00 -20.02
C GLU A 40 -7.68 -3.49 -20.38
N GLY A 41 -8.82 -4.20 -20.34
CA GLY A 41 -9.07 -5.29 -21.29
C GLY A 41 -8.49 -6.68 -21.00
N SER A 42 -8.16 -7.05 -19.75
CA SER A 42 -7.83 -8.44 -19.43
C SER A 42 -8.84 -9.05 -18.48
N ALA A 43 -9.60 -10.03 -18.97
CA ALA A 43 -10.71 -10.72 -18.31
C ALA A 43 -10.34 -11.52 -17.03
N PHE A 44 -9.11 -11.38 -16.54
CA PHE A 44 -8.62 -12.00 -15.31
C PHE A 44 -7.97 -10.95 -14.41
N GLY A 45 -8.79 -10.29 -13.59
CA GLY A 45 -8.39 -9.58 -12.39
C GLY A 45 -7.50 -8.36 -12.63
N GLY A 46 -8.11 -7.20 -12.90
CA GLY A 46 -7.46 -5.89 -12.90
C GLY A 46 -6.65 -5.67 -11.62
N SER A 47 -5.35 -5.92 -11.71
CA SER A 47 -4.42 -5.82 -10.59
C SER A 47 -3.60 -4.56 -10.82
N GLY A 48 -3.85 -3.51 -10.03
CA GLY A 48 -3.02 -2.31 -10.06
C GLY A 48 -1.54 -2.65 -9.90
N LEU A 49 -0.66 -1.90 -10.55
CA LEU A 49 0.79 -2.05 -10.40
C LEU A 49 1.21 -1.39 -9.09
N PHE A 50 1.55 -2.20 -8.10
CA PHE A 50 2.07 -1.73 -6.81
C PHE A 50 3.60 -1.76 -6.79
N ALA A 51 4.24 -0.80 -6.12
CA ALA A 51 5.67 -0.77 -5.90
C ALA A 51 6.02 -0.51 -4.43
N CYS A 52 6.98 -1.26 -3.90
CA CYS A 52 7.56 -1.01 -2.58
C CYS A 52 8.46 0.24 -2.59
N LEU A 53 8.71 0.81 -1.41
CA LEU A 53 9.56 2.00 -1.26
C LEU A 53 10.94 1.92 -1.96
N PRO A 54 11.73 0.82 -1.83
CA PRO A 54 13.03 0.75 -2.51
C PRO A 54 12.89 0.75 -4.04
N CYS A 55 11.92 0.02 -4.60
CA CYS A 55 11.67 0.06 -6.05
C CYS A 55 11.19 1.45 -6.51
N ARG A 56 10.35 2.13 -5.71
CA ARG A 56 9.93 3.49 -6.02
C ARG A 56 11.10 4.46 -6.12
N ARG A 57 12.08 4.36 -5.21
CA ARG A 57 13.28 5.20 -5.25
C ARG A 57 14.23 4.82 -6.38
N ALA A 58 14.39 3.52 -6.66
CA ALA A 58 15.30 3.04 -7.70
C ALA A 58 14.83 3.37 -9.13
N TYR A 59 13.52 3.38 -9.36
CA TYR A 59 12.90 3.63 -10.67
C TYR A 59 12.17 4.98 -10.77
N ASP A 60 12.37 5.86 -9.78
CA ASP A 60 11.71 7.18 -9.66
C ASP A 60 10.17 7.11 -9.87
N LEU A 61 9.53 6.15 -9.21
CA LEU A 61 8.10 5.88 -9.36
C LEU A 61 7.29 6.72 -8.38
N THR A 62 6.46 7.61 -8.92
CA THR A 62 5.47 8.35 -8.14
C THR A 62 4.24 7.48 -7.84
N PRO A 63 3.86 7.28 -6.55
CA PRO A 63 2.59 6.67 -6.21
C PRO A 63 1.41 7.42 -6.82
N LEU A 64 0.34 6.70 -7.18
CA LEU A 64 -0.89 7.30 -7.70
C LEU A 64 -1.53 8.27 -6.70
N ALA A 65 -1.36 8.03 -5.39
CA ALA A 65 -1.85 8.92 -4.33
C ALA A 65 -1.05 10.23 -4.20
N ASP A 66 0.11 10.33 -4.84
CA ASP A 66 1.01 11.49 -4.82
C ASP A 66 0.94 12.33 -6.11
N ARG A 67 0.11 11.91 -7.08
CA ARG A 67 -0.19 12.66 -8.31
C ARG A 67 -1.44 13.50 -8.12
#